data_AF-A0A382MYA3-F1
#
_entry.id   AF-A0A382MYA3-F1
#
_cell.length_a   1.000
_cell.length_b   1.000
_cell.length_c   1.000
_cell.angle_alpha   90.00
_cell.angle_beta   90.00
_cell.angle_gamma   90.00
#
_symmetry.space_group_name_H-M   'P 1'
#
loop_
_entity.id
_entity.type
_entity.pdbx_description
1 polymer ?
#
loop_
_entity_poly.entity_id
_entity_poly.type
_entity_poly.pdbx_seq_one_letter_code
_entity_poly.pdbx_strand_id
1 'polypeptide(L)'
;IEGFLSDRLQEALWREVLHLVNDGVATTRELDDAINYGPGLRWAGMGTNLTFHLAGGEQGMRHMLRQFGPALKLPWTKLEAPELTDDLIEVMAAGCEEQAEGRSIAELARLRDDYVIGVMRSLRPLNLGAGRLVAEREARIHEAGSTPPWTEGDVVAAPLALYETVVEPDWVDYNGHMSEWAFLTAFGWASDKLFRYIGIDEDYRAAGHTFFTVETHLNYAQEASLGEPLRLTTRVLGVDAKRLHFFHAMYRVDEGGVTGELLCTTEQMLLHVNTDTGSTAPMLDGPAAALAAIADAHSDLPVPRQVGRVMQIPG
;
A
#
# COMPACT_ATOMS: atom_id res chain seq x y z
N ILE A 1 17.95 -18.18 -25.40
CA ILE A 1 16.53 -18.59 -25.39
C ILE A 1 15.80 -17.49 -26.15
N GLU A 2 14.98 -17.83 -27.14
CA GLU A 2 14.18 -16.83 -27.85
C GLU A 2 12.91 -16.53 -27.05
N GLY A 3 12.55 -15.24 -26.97
CA GLY A 3 11.40 -14.74 -26.20
C GLY A 3 11.66 -14.56 -24.69
N PHE A 4 10.74 -13.88 -24.00
CA PHE A 4 10.75 -13.76 -22.54
C PHE A 4 10.19 -15.03 -21.89
N LEU A 5 10.65 -15.34 -20.67
CA LEU A 5 10.20 -16.55 -19.95
C LEU A 5 8.69 -16.55 -19.69
N SER A 6 8.11 -15.38 -19.40
CA SER A 6 6.66 -15.19 -19.21
C SER A 6 5.87 -15.58 -20.45
N ASP A 7 6.32 -15.12 -21.61
CA ASP A 7 5.60 -15.27 -22.87
C ASP A 7 5.54 -16.75 -23.25
N ARG A 8 6.63 -17.50 -23.03
CA ARG A 8 6.66 -18.96 -23.25
C ARG A 8 5.67 -19.72 -22.36
N LEU A 9 5.53 -19.31 -21.10
CA LEU A 9 4.59 -19.94 -20.15
C LEU A 9 3.15 -19.57 -20.50
N GLN A 10 2.91 -18.31 -20.89
CA GLN A 10 1.61 -17.83 -21.34
C GLN A 10 1.18 -18.53 -22.64
N GLU A 11 2.07 -18.65 -23.62
CA GLU A 11 1.80 -19.34 -24.88
C GLU A 11 1.43 -20.81 -24.67
N ALA A 12 2.06 -21.51 -23.71
CA ALA A 12 1.71 -22.89 -23.42
C ALA A 12 0.25 -23.03 -22.96
N LEU A 13 -0.21 -22.12 -22.09
CA LEU A 13 -1.62 -22.07 -21.67
C LEU A 13 -2.54 -21.66 -22.83
N TRP A 14 -2.11 -20.68 -23.63
CA TRP A 14 -2.89 -20.19 -24.76
C TRP A 14 -3.14 -21.27 -25.82
N ARG A 15 -2.13 -22.08 -26.14
CA ARG A 15 -2.26 -23.19 -27.09
C ARG A 15 -3.27 -24.23 -26.61
N GLU A 16 -3.28 -24.52 -25.31
CA GLU A 16 -4.26 -25.42 -24.71
C GLU A 16 -5.68 -24.86 -24.78
N VAL A 17 -5.85 -23.56 -24.49
CA VAL A 17 -7.15 -22.88 -24.61
C VAL A 17 -7.70 -23.00 -26.03
N LEU A 18 -6.87 -22.76 -27.06
CA LEU A 18 -7.29 -22.90 -28.45
C LEU A 18 -7.77 -24.32 -28.77
N HIS A 19 -7.09 -25.35 -28.27
CA HIS A 19 -7.50 -26.73 -28.47
C HIS A 19 -8.82 -27.06 -27.77
N LEU A 20 -8.99 -26.61 -26.53
CA LEU A 20 -10.20 -26.87 -25.76
C LEU A 20 -11.44 -26.22 -26.40
N VAL A 21 -11.27 -25.03 -26.98
CA VAL A 21 -12.35 -24.37 -27.75
C VAL A 21 -12.57 -25.06 -29.09
N ASN A 22 -11.50 -25.34 -29.85
CA ASN A 22 -11.59 -26.02 -31.15
C ASN A 22 -12.28 -27.39 -31.06
N ASP A 23 -12.00 -28.14 -29.99
CA ASP A 23 -12.57 -29.47 -29.77
C ASP A 23 -13.96 -29.40 -29.09
N GLY A 24 -14.49 -28.19 -28.83
CA GLY A 24 -15.80 -27.97 -28.22
C GLY A 24 -15.89 -28.43 -26.75
N VAL A 25 -14.75 -28.50 -26.05
CA VAL A 25 -14.66 -28.98 -24.65
C VAL A 25 -15.15 -27.92 -23.66
N ALA A 26 -14.86 -26.65 -23.93
CA ALA A 26 -15.25 -25.52 -23.09
C ALA A 26 -15.32 -24.22 -23.90
N THR A 27 -16.12 -23.28 -23.42
CA THR A 27 -16.17 -21.90 -23.92
C THR A 27 -14.99 -21.09 -23.40
N THR A 28 -14.71 -19.93 -24.03
CA THR A 28 -13.67 -19.01 -23.54
C THR A 28 -13.94 -18.59 -22.09
N ARG A 29 -15.21 -18.37 -21.71
CA ARG A 29 -15.58 -17.93 -20.35
C ARG A 29 -15.31 -19.00 -19.31
N GLU A 30 -15.68 -20.24 -19.59
CA GLU A 30 -15.41 -21.35 -18.67
C GLU A 30 -13.91 -21.57 -18.44
N LEU A 31 -13.08 -21.37 -19.48
CA LEU A 31 -11.64 -21.48 -19.40
C LEU A 31 -11.02 -20.34 -18.58
N ASP A 32 -11.46 -19.10 -18.82
CA ASP A 32 -11.01 -17.94 -18.04
C ASP A 32 -11.46 -18.04 -16.57
N ASP A 33 -12.70 -18.46 -16.31
CA ASP A 33 -13.24 -18.70 -14.97
C ASP A 33 -12.46 -19.80 -14.24
N ALA A 34 -12.07 -20.88 -14.92
CA ALA A 34 -11.24 -21.93 -14.34
C ALA A 34 -9.87 -21.39 -13.85
N ILE A 35 -9.32 -20.37 -14.51
CA ILE A 35 -8.10 -19.69 -14.08
C ILE A 35 -8.39 -18.67 -12.98
N ASN A 36 -9.34 -17.77 -13.19
CA ASN A 36 -9.69 -16.66 -12.32
C ASN A 36 -10.12 -17.13 -10.93
N TYR A 37 -10.96 -18.16 -10.87
CA TYR A 37 -11.45 -18.75 -9.61
C TYR A 37 -10.62 -19.94 -9.13
N GLY A 38 -9.62 -20.36 -9.91
CA GLY A 38 -8.77 -21.52 -9.60
C GLY A 38 -7.33 -21.12 -9.26
N PRO A 39 -6.34 -21.47 -10.10
CA PRO A 39 -4.92 -21.26 -9.79
C PRO A 39 -4.44 -19.81 -9.95
N GLY A 40 -5.17 -18.94 -10.67
CA GLY A 40 -4.75 -17.56 -10.95
C GLY A 40 -4.44 -16.74 -9.69
N LEU A 41 -5.33 -16.79 -8.69
CA LEU A 41 -5.13 -16.11 -7.40
C LEU A 41 -3.87 -16.59 -6.66
N ARG A 42 -3.57 -17.90 -6.73
CA ARG A 42 -2.37 -18.48 -6.11
C ARG A 42 -1.11 -18.05 -6.86
N TRP A 43 -1.17 -17.99 -8.18
CA TRP A 43 -0.05 -17.55 -9.01
C TRP A 43 0.35 -16.11 -8.76
N ALA A 44 -0.61 -15.21 -8.49
CA ALA A 44 -0.33 -13.80 -8.20
C ALA A 44 0.65 -13.59 -7.04
N GLY A 45 0.56 -14.42 -5.99
CA GLY A 45 1.45 -14.34 -4.82
C GLY A 45 2.64 -15.30 -4.86
N MET A 46 2.44 -16.54 -5.32
CA MET A 46 3.39 -17.65 -5.17
C MET A 46 4.01 -18.13 -6.49
N GLY A 47 3.39 -17.81 -7.63
CA GLY A 47 3.73 -18.41 -8.92
C GLY A 47 3.50 -19.93 -8.98
N THR A 48 3.83 -20.53 -10.10
CA THR A 48 3.56 -21.96 -10.36
C THR A 48 4.38 -22.90 -9.48
N ASN A 49 5.69 -22.67 -9.38
CA ASN A 49 6.61 -23.59 -8.72
C ASN A 49 6.35 -23.72 -7.21
N LEU A 50 6.14 -22.60 -6.51
CA LEU A 50 5.89 -22.64 -5.08
C LEU A 50 4.49 -23.19 -4.77
N THR A 51 3.51 -22.94 -5.63
CA THR A 51 2.18 -23.57 -5.54
C THR A 51 2.27 -25.09 -5.62
N PHE A 52 3.06 -25.64 -6.55
CA PHE A 52 3.26 -27.09 -6.64
C PHE A 52 4.18 -27.64 -5.56
N HIS A 53 5.12 -26.85 -5.06
CA HIS A 53 5.90 -27.23 -3.88
C HIS A 53 4.97 -27.43 -2.68
N LEU A 54 4.05 -26.49 -2.45
CA LEU A 54 3.04 -26.57 -1.40
C LEU A 54 2.12 -27.79 -1.59
N ALA A 55 1.71 -28.09 -2.82
CA ALA A 55 0.92 -29.28 -3.13
C ALA A 55 1.64 -30.61 -2.80
N GLY A 56 2.96 -30.59 -2.70
CA GLY A 56 3.77 -31.74 -2.26
C GLY A 56 3.78 -31.98 -0.74
N GLY A 57 3.08 -31.15 0.05
CA GLY A 57 3.03 -31.25 1.51
C GLY A 57 4.39 -31.01 2.17
N GLU A 58 4.60 -31.58 3.36
CA GLU A 58 5.85 -31.42 4.13
C GLU A 58 7.11 -31.87 3.37
N GLN A 59 6.95 -32.81 2.44
CA GLN A 59 8.05 -33.31 1.60
C GLN A 59 8.31 -32.44 0.35
N GLY A 60 7.43 -31.46 0.11
CA GLY A 60 7.55 -30.42 -0.90
C GLY A 60 7.62 -30.94 -2.34
N MET A 61 8.28 -30.15 -3.20
CA MET A 61 8.40 -30.42 -4.64
C MET A 61 8.96 -31.82 -4.98
N ARG A 62 9.84 -32.38 -4.15
CA ARG A 62 10.39 -33.72 -4.41
C ARG A 62 9.31 -34.79 -4.37
N HIS A 63 8.39 -34.69 -3.41
CA HIS A 63 7.26 -35.61 -3.31
C HIS A 63 6.28 -35.39 -4.44
N MET A 64 5.91 -34.13 -4.71
CA MET A 64 5.06 -33.76 -5.84
C MET A 64 5.56 -34.40 -7.15
N LEU A 65 6.84 -34.23 -7.50
CA LEU A 65 7.41 -34.77 -8.74
C LEU A 65 7.48 -36.29 -8.77
N ARG A 66 7.71 -36.96 -7.64
CA ARG A 66 7.73 -38.44 -7.57
C ARG A 66 6.33 -39.02 -7.70
N GLN A 67 5.34 -38.40 -7.06
CA GLN A 67 3.97 -38.87 -7.05
C GLN A 67 3.25 -38.58 -8.37
N PHE A 68 3.36 -37.35 -8.87
CA PHE A 68 2.59 -36.87 -10.03
C PHE A 68 3.41 -36.75 -11.32
N GLY A 69 4.74 -36.86 -11.26
CA GLY A 69 5.60 -36.83 -12.44
C GLY A 69 5.22 -37.83 -13.55
N PRO A 70 4.79 -39.07 -13.24
CA PRO A 70 4.29 -40.00 -14.27
C PRO A 70 3.09 -39.46 -15.06
N ALA A 71 2.20 -38.68 -14.43
CA ALA A 71 1.03 -38.11 -15.08
C ALA A 71 1.39 -37.03 -16.12
N LEU A 72 2.57 -36.41 -16.02
CA LEU A 72 3.05 -35.41 -16.99
C LEU A 72 3.28 -35.98 -18.40
N LYS A 73 3.33 -37.32 -18.54
CA LYS A 73 3.45 -38.00 -19.83
C LYS A 73 2.09 -38.28 -20.49
N LEU A 74 0.99 -38.06 -19.77
CA LEU A 74 -0.34 -38.25 -20.32
C LEU A 74 -0.63 -37.11 -21.30
N PRO A 75 -1.33 -37.37 -22.42
CA PRO A 75 -1.58 -36.37 -23.46
C PRO A 75 -2.75 -35.45 -23.08
N TRP A 76 -2.74 -34.94 -21.84
CA TRP A 76 -3.80 -34.10 -21.29
C TRP A 76 -3.71 -32.64 -21.72
N THR A 77 -2.52 -32.18 -22.14
CA THR A 77 -2.29 -30.82 -22.61
C THR A 77 -1.52 -30.83 -23.92
N LYS A 78 -1.86 -29.94 -24.85
CA LYS A 78 -1.30 -29.83 -26.19
C LYS A 78 -0.45 -28.57 -26.30
N LEU A 79 0.84 -28.74 -26.59
CA LEU A 79 1.82 -27.65 -26.69
C LEU A 79 2.07 -27.16 -28.12
N GLU A 80 1.54 -27.85 -29.13
CA GLU A 80 1.48 -27.36 -30.51
C GLU A 80 0.10 -26.74 -30.73
N ALA A 81 0.02 -25.58 -31.38
CA ALA A 81 -1.26 -24.92 -31.63
C ALA A 81 -2.13 -25.72 -32.64
N PRO A 82 -3.47 -25.67 -32.55
CA PRO A 82 -4.31 -26.16 -33.63
C PRO A 82 -4.15 -25.28 -34.88
N GLU A 83 -4.62 -25.78 -36.01
CA GLU A 83 -4.79 -24.94 -37.20
C GLU A 83 -5.82 -23.84 -36.90
N LEU A 84 -5.45 -22.58 -37.15
CA LEU A 84 -6.34 -21.43 -36.96
C LEU A 84 -7.30 -21.32 -38.16
N THR A 85 -8.29 -22.20 -38.19
CA THR A 85 -9.36 -22.16 -39.18
C THR A 85 -10.22 -20.92 -38.98
N ASP A 86 -10.91 -20.47 -40.05
CA ASP A 86 -11.86 -19.36 -39.95
C ASP A 86 -12.93 -19.64 -38.89
N ASP A 87 -13.43 -20.87 -38.81
CA ASP A 87 -14.40 -21.29 -37.79
C ASP A 87 -13.85 -21.11 -36.36
N LEU A 88 -12.61 -21.54 -36.10
CA LEU A 88 -12.01 -21.39 -34.78
C LEU A 88 -11.80 -19.91 -34.41
N ILE A 89 -11.37 -19.10 -35.38
CA ILE A 89 -11.20 -17.66 -35.19
C ILE A 89 -12.54 -17.02 -34.80
N GLU A 90 -13.62 -17.33 -35.54
CA GLU A 90 -14.95 -16.78 -35.26
C GLU A 90 -15.51 -17.23 -33.91
N VAL A 91 -15.33 -18.51 -33.54
CA VAL A 91 -15.78 -19.01 -32.22
C VAL A 91 -15.02 -18.32 -31.07
N MET A 92 -13.69 -18.14 -31.21
CA MET A 92 -12.89 -17.42 -30.22
C MET A 92 -13.29 -15.94 -30.13
N ALA A 93 -13.47 -15.28 -31.27
CA ALA A 93 -13.87 -13.88 -31.33
C ALA A 93 -15.25 -13.68 -30.68
N ALA A 94 -16.26 -14.44 -31.10
CA ALA A 94 -17.61 -14.35 -30.57
C ALA A 94 -17.67 -14.62 -29.05
N GLY A 95 -16.91 -15.61 -28.57
CA GLY A 95 -16.84 -15.90 -27.13
C GLY A 95 -16.23 -14.74 -26.33
N CYS A 96 -15.16 -14.11 -26.84
CA CYS A 96 -14.55 -12.94 -26.21
C CYS A 96 -15.47 -11.70 -26.27
N GLU A 97 -16.21 -11.51 -27.36
CA GLU A 97 -17.20 -10.44 -27.49
C GLU A 97 -18.37 -10.60 -26.49
N GLU A 98 -18.85 -11.83 -26.30
CA GLU A 98 -19.84 -12.16 -25.28
C GLU A 98 -19.31 -11.86 -23.88
N GLN A 99 -18.06 -12.24 -23.59
CA GLN A 99 -17.39 -11.94 -22.32
C GLN A 99 -17.16 -10.45 -22.06
N ALA A 100 -16.93 -9.67 -23.12
CA ALA A 100 -16.78 -8.23 -23.01
C ALA A 100 -18.06 -7.56 -22.50
N GLU A 101 -19.23 -8.19 -22.64
CA GLU A 101 -20.53 -7.71 -22.14
C GLU A 101 -20.83 -6.28 -22.63
N GLY A 102 -20.47 -5.99 -23.89
CA GLY A 102 -20.66 -4.67 -24.52
C GLY A 102 -19.65 -3.60 -24.11
N ARG A 103 -18.68 -3.90 -23.25
CA ARG A 103 -17.59 -2.97 -22.89
C ARG A 103 -16.63 -2.78 -24.05
N SER A 104 -16.24 -1.53 -24.27
CA SER A 104 -15.17 -1.17 -25.19
C SER A 104 -13.80 -1.65 -24.68
N ILE A 105 -12.84 -1.77 -25.60
CA ILE A 105 -11.44 -2.08 -25.25
C ILE A 105 -10.87 -1.07 -24.25
N ALA A 106 -11.25 0.20 -24.34
CA ALA A 106 -10.81 1.23 -23.41
C ALA A 106 -11.35 1.00 -21.98
N GLU A 107 -12.61 0.56 -21.85
CA GLU A 107 -13.21 0.21 -20.56
C GLU A 107 -12.59 -1.06 -19.97
N LEU A 108 -12.36 -2.08 -20.80
CA LEU A 108 -11.68 -3.31 -20.37
C LEU A 108 -10.23 -3.05 -19.93
N ALA A 109 -9.50 -2.20 -20.66
CA ALA A 109 -8.15 -1.80 -20.30
C ALA A 109 -8.13 -1.03 -18.97
N ARG A 110 -9.07 -0.10 -18.76
CA ARG A 110 -9.20 0.62 -17.49
C ARG A 110 -9.51 -0.34 -16.34
N LEU A 111 -10.49 -1.22 -16.52
CA LEU A 111 -10.85 -2.24 -15.53
C LEU A 111 -9.64 -3.11 -15.18
N ARG A 112 -8.87 -3.55 -16.19
CA ARG A 112 -7.63 -4.30 -15.99
C ARG A 112 -6.63 -3.53 -15.16
N ASP A 113 -6.35 -2.29 -15.55
CA ASP A 113 -5.35 -1.47 -14.87
C ASP A 113 -5.76 -1.25 -13.40
N ASP A 114 -7.04 -1.01 -13.14
CA ASP A 114 -7.60 -0.84 -11.79
C ASP A 114 -7.44 -2.10 -10.93
N TYR A 115 -7.88 -3.28 -11.41
CA TYR A 115 -7.78 -4.49 -10.60
C TYR A 115 -6.35 -5.02 -10.47
N VAL A 116 -5.48 -4.81 -11.47
CA VAL A 116 -4.06 -5.20 -11.39
C VAL A 116 -3.39 -4.41 -10.25
N ILE A 117 -3.64 -3.11 -10.19
CA ILE A 117 -3.17 -2.26 -9.08
C ILE A 117 -3.75 -2.75 -7.75
N GLY A 118 -5.05 -3.06 -7.70
CA GLY A 118 -5.70 -3.61 -6.50
C GLY A 118 -5.07 -4.92 -6.00
N VAL A 119 -4.73 -5.85 -6.90
CA VAL A 119 -4.03 -7.10 -6.56
C VAL A 119 -2.63 -6.81 -6.03
N MET A 120 -1.87 -5.93 -6.69
CA MET A 120 -0.52 -5.55 -6.25
C MET A 120 -0.54 -4.96 -4.84
N ARG A 121 -1.49 -4.07 -4.55
CA ARG A 121 -1.68 -3.45 -3.23
C ARG A 121 -2.11 -4.45 -2.17
N SER A 122 -2.99 -5.40 -2.52
CA SER A 122 -3.40 -6.47 -1.60
C SER A 122 -2.23 -7.42 -1.23
N LEU A 123 -1.26 -7.59 -2.13
CA LEU A 123 -0.05 -8.39 -1.87
C LEU A 123 1.04 -7.62 -1.10
N ARG A 124 0.96 -6.29 -1.05
CA ARG A 124 1.90 -5.40 -0.35
C ARG A 124 2.14 -5.78 1.11
N PRO A 125 1.12 -5.92 2.00
CA PRO A 125 1.36 -6.21 3.42
C PRO A 125 2.00 -7.58 3.66
N LEU A 126 1.90 -8.50 2.70
CA LEU A 126 2.52 -9.83 2.77
C LEU A 126 3.95 -9.84 2.21
N ASN A 127 4.40 -8.74 1.60
CA ASN A 127 5.68 -8.64 0.91
C ASN A 127 5.87 -9.73 -0.17
N LEU A 128 4.79 -10.04 -0.91
CA LEU A 128 4.75 -11.09 -1.94
C LEU A 128 4.64 -10.53 -3.36
N GLY A 129 5.21 -11.27 -4.31
CA GLY A 129 5.09 -10.99 -5.75
C GLY A 129 5.33 -9.52 -6.10
N ALA A 130 4.40 -8.95 -6.86
CA ALA A 130 4.40 -7.55 -7.28
C ALA A 130 4.08 -6.56 -6.15
N GLY A 131 3.53 -7.02 -5.02
CA GLY A 131 3.33 -6.20 -3.82
C GLY A 131 4.64 -5.71 -3.19
N ARG A 132 5.75 -6.44 -3.40
CA ARG A 132 7.10 -5.98 -3.01
C ARG A 132 7.49 -4.69 -3.70
N LEU A 133 7.18 -4.57 -5.00
CA LEU A 133 7.50 -3.37 -5.78
C LEU A 133 6.71 -2.16 -5.28
N VAL A 134 5.47 -2.37 -4.85
CA VAL A 134 4.65 -1.33 -4.23
C VAL A 134 5.28 -0.88 -2.92
N ALA A 135 5.59 -1.82 -2.02
CA ALA A 135 6.24 -1.53 -0.74
C ALA A 135 7.59 -0.82 -0.90
N GLU A 136 8.44 -1.29 -1.82
CA GLU A 136 9.73 -0.68 -2.12
C GLU A 136 9.59 0.72 -2.74
N ARG A 137 8.62 0.93 -3.62
CA ARG A 137 8.37 2.25 -4.22
C ARG A 137 7.87 3.22 -3.16
N GLU A 138 6.95 2.80 -2.29
CA GLU A 138 6.50 3.60 -1.16
C GLU A 138 7.69 3.95 -0.27
N ALA A 139 8.50 2.98 0.16
CA ALA A 139 9.71 3.22 0.96
C ALA A 139 10.65 4.24 0.29
N ARG A 140 10.92 4.10 -1.03
CA ARG A 140 11.75 5.04 -1.80
C ARG A 140 11.14 6.44 -1.88
N ILE A 141 9.84 6.57 -2.10
CA ILE A 141 9.16 7.88 -2.11
C ILE A 141 9.28 8.53 -0.73
N HIS A 142 9.13 7.74 0.33
CA HIS A 142 9.29 8.23 1.70
C HIS A 142 10.74 8.62 2.01
N GLU A 143 11.73 7.88 1.53
CA GLU A 143 13.15 8.24 1.68
C GLU A 143 13.53 9.47 0.85
N ALA A 144 13.12 9.55 -0.41
CA ALA A 144 13.49 10.66 -1.30
C ALA A 144 12.95 12.02 -0.85
N GLY A 145 11.84 12.04 -0.11
CA GLY A 145 11.26 13.24 0.50
C GLY A 145 11.66 13.48 1.95
N SER A 146 12.64 12.76 2.52
CA SER A 146 13.00 12.93 3.93
C SER A 146 13.79 14.21 4.17
N THR A 147 13.26 15.08 5.02
CA THR A 147 14.06 16.11 5.70
C THR A 147 15.20 15.43 6.46
N PRO A 148 16.45 15.95 6.38
CA PRO A 148 17.54 15.40 7.17
C PRO A 148 17.19 15.43 8.66
N PRO A 149 17.69 14.46 9.46
CA PRO A 149 17.51 14.50 10.91
C PRO A 149 18.01 15.82 11.48
N TRP A 150 17.32 16.32 12.50
CA TRP A 150 17.73 17.47 13.27
C TRP A 150 19.11 17.22 13.89
N THR A 151 19.94 18.25 13.86
CA THR A 151 21.24 18.30 14.52
C THR A 151 21.30 19.48 15.48
N GLU A 152 22.13 19.36 16.51
CA GLU A 152 22.26 20.40 17.52
C GLU A 152 22.70 21.73 16.90
N GLY A 153 21.89 22.77 17.11
CA GLY A 153 22.08 24.11 16.53
C GLY A 153 21.22 24.40 15.30
N ASP A 154 20.50 23.41 14.76
CA ASP A 154 19.56 23.65 13.66
C ASP A 154 18.39 24.54 14.09
N VAL A 155 18.01 25.46 13.22
CA VAL A 155 16.81 26.28 13.40
C VAL A 155 15.57 25.43 13.16
N VAL A 156 14.74 25.30 14.18
CA VAL A 156 13.48 24.55 14.11
C VAL A 156 12.37 25.45 13.56
N ALA A 157 11.69 25.00 12.51
CA ALA A 157 10.51 25.68 11.98
C ALA A 157 9.31 25.53 12.92
N ALA A 158 8.51 26.60 13.05
CA ALA A 158 7.36 26.65 13.95
C ALA A 158 6.09 27.14 13.20
N PRO A 159 5.13 26.26 12.87
CA PRO A 159 5.15 24.81 13.06
C PRO A 159 6.09 24.10 12.07
N LEU A 160 6.43 22.86 12.36
CA LEU A 160 7.14 21.97 11.43
C LEU A 160 6.24 21.66 10.21
N ALA A 161 6.85 21.51 9.03
CA ALA A 161 6.17 21.08 7.80
C ALA A 161 7.04 20.05 7.07
N LEU A 162 7.05 18.82 7.60
CA LEU A 162 7.96 17.75 7.19
C LEU A 162 7.36 16.82 6.12
N TYR A 163 6.08 17.00 5.77
CA TYR A 163 5.38 16.07 4.87
C TYR A 163 4.40 16.79 3.95
N GLU A 164 4.55 16.52 2.66
CA GLU A 164 3.64 16.89 1.57
C GLU A 164 3.35 15.64 0.75
N THR A 165 2.13 15.52 0.25
CA THR A 165 1.68 14.37 -0.55
C THR A 165 0.48 14.75 -1.42
N VAL A 166 -0.12 13.78 -2.10
CA VAL A 166 -1.42 13.93 -2.78
C VAL A 166 -2.39 12.90 -2.22
N VAL A 167 -3.70 13.15 -2.34
CA VAL A 167 -4.72 12.13 -2.00
C VAL A 167 -4.52 10.91 -2.91
N GLU A 168 -4.12 9.78 -2.34
CA GLU A 168 -3.83 8.57 -3.10
C GLU A 168 -5.10 7.84 -3.56
N PRO A 169 -5.04 7.06 -4.66
CA PRO A 169 -6.20 6.28 -5.12
C PRO A 169 -6.76 5.31 -4.08
N ASP A 170 -5.93 4.76 -3.18
CA ASP A 170 -6.39 3.86 -2.12
C ASP A 170 -7.10 4.56 -0.97
N TRP A 171 -7.02 5.90 -0.91
CA TRP A 171 -7.60 6.68 0.17
C TRP A 171 -9.03 7.08 -0.11
N VAL A 172 -9.49 6.89 -1.35
CA VAL A 172 -10.76 7.43 -1.83
C VAL A 172 -11.85 6.37 -1.75
N ASP A 173 -13.02 6.76 -1.25
CA ASP A 173 -14.20 5.90 -1.16
C ASP A 173 -14.96 5.82 -2.49
N TYR A 174 -16.08 5.09 -2.47
CA TYR A 174 -16.96 4.96 -3.66
C TYR A 174 -17.63 6.28 -4.07
N ASN A 175 -17.61 7.31 -3.22
CA ASN A 175 -18.16 8.64 -3.52
C ASN A 175 -17.12 9.56 -4.19
N GLY A 176 -15.86 9.14 -4.27
CA GLY A 176 -14.78 9.98 -4.81
C GLY A 176 -14.15 10.90 -3.76
N HIS A 177 -14.48 10.73 -2.48
CA HIS A 177 -13.89 11.50 -1.38
C HIS A 177 -12.92 10.65 -0.56
N MET A 178 -11.94 11.32 0.04
CA MET A 178 -11.01 10.70 0.96
C MET A 178 -11.77 10.11 2.15
N SER A 179 -11.64 8.79 2.34
CA SER A 179 -12.26 8.03 3.42
C SER A 179 -11.78 8.53 4.79
N GLU A 180 -12.62 8.41 5.83
CA GLU A 180 -12.29 8.93 7.16
C GLU A 180 -10.99 8.35 7.76
N TRP A 181 -10.72 7.07 7.51
CA TRP A 181 -9.53 6.36 7.98
C TRP A 181 -8.25 6.82 7.26
N ALA A 182 -8.38 7.32 6.03
CA ALA A 182 -7.24 7.71 5.22
C ALA A 182 -6.59 9.00 5.75
N PHE A 183 -7.38 9.87 6.40
CA PHE A 183 -6.82 11.06 7.07
C PHE A 183 -5.85 10.67 8.17
N LEU A 184 -6.21 9.70 9.02
CA LEU A 184 -5.31 9.18 10.04
C LEU A 184 -4.10 8.48 9.43
N THR A 185 -4.25 7.80 8.30
CA THR A 185 -3.13 7.22 7.55
C THR A 185 -2.13 8.28 7.12
N ALA A 186 -2.59 9.38 6.51
CA ALA A 186 -1.75 10.50 6.13
C ALA A 186 -1.06 11.17 7.34
N PHE A 187 -1.75 11.28 8.48
CA PHE A 187 -1.13 11.74 9.72
C PHE A 187 -0.10 10.75 10.29
N GLY A 188 -0.30 9.45 10.13
CA GLY A 188 0.69 8.43 10.46
C GLY A 188 1.98 8.63 9.68
N TRP A 189 1.88 8.93 8.38
CA TRP A 189 3.05 9.26 7.55
C TRP A 189 3.74 10.55 8.02
N ALA A 190 2.98 11.59 8.41
CA ALA A 190 3.56 12.80 8.99
C ALA A 190 4.27 12.54 10.33
N SER A 191 3.71 11.66 11.18
CA SER A 191 4.35 11.21 12.42
C SER A 191 5.66 10.46 12.13
N ASP A 192 5.69 9.61 11.11
CA ASP A 192 6.92 8.94 10.68
C ASP A 192 8.00 9.92 10.20
N LYS A 193 7.61 11.03 9.54
CA LYS A 193 8.55 12.11 9.22
C LYS A 193 9.07 12.82 10.47
N LEU A 194 8.20 13.07 11.45
CA LEU A 194 8.63 13.61 12.74
C LEU A 194 9.65 12.66 13.41
N PHE A 195 9.38 11.36 13.45
CA PHE A 195 10.26 10.36 14.06
C PHE A 195 11.65 10.35 13.41
N ARG A 196 11.70 10.30 12.08
CA ARG A 196 12.99 10.40 11.37
C ARG A 196 13.69 11.73 11.62
N TYR A 197 12.95 12.84 11.67
CA TYR A 197 13.50 14.16 11.96
C TYR A 197 14.13 14.24 13.35
N ILE A 198 13.55 13.57 14.36
CA ILE A 198 14.12 13.54 15.72
C ILE A 198 15.13 12.40 15.95
N GLY A 199 15.52 11.67 14.91
CA GLY A 199 16.52 10.59 15.01
C GLY A 199 15.98 9.24 15.51
N ILE A 200 14.67 8.99 15.38
CA ILE A 200 14.07 7.67 15.54
C ILE A 200 13.99 7.02 14.16
N ASP A 201 15.04 6.31 13.80
CA ASP A 201 15.21 5.58 12.55
C ASP A 201 15.13 4.05 12.77
N GLU A 202 15.51 3.29 11.75
CA GLU A 202 15.54 1.83 11.79
C GLU A 202 16.54 1.29 12.81
N ASP A 203 17.70 1.93 13.00
CA ASP A 203 18.71 1.51 13.98
C ASP A 203 18.21 1.76 15.41
N TYR A 204 17.56 2.90 15.65
CA TYR A 204 16.92 3.21 16.93
C TYR A 204 15.85 2.17 17.30
N ARG A 205 15.02 1.77 16.32
CA ARG A 205 14.00 0.74 16.51
C ARG A 205 14.60 -0.64 16.71
N ALA A 206 15.65 -0.98 15.96
CA ALA A 206 16.38 -2.25 16.10
C ALA A 206 17.08 -2.37 17.46
N ALA A 207 17.47 -1.25 18.08
CA ALA A 207 17.98 -1.18 19.45
C ALA A 207 16.88 -1.36 20.53
N GLY A 208 15.64 -1.63 20.13
CA GLY A 208 14.55 -1.96 21.06
C GLY A 208 13.82 -0.74 21.64
N HIS A 209 13.88 0.41 20.98
CA HIS A 209 13.25 1.65 21.44
C HIS A 209 12.30 2.23 20.41
N THR A 210 11.10 2.67 20.83
CA THR A 210 10.13 3.30 19.92
C THR A 210 9.05 4.07 20.67
N PHE A 211 8.15 4.74 19.94
CA PHE A 211 6.94 5.34 20.48
C PHE A 211 5.71 4.51 20.13
N PHE A 212 4.80 4.36 21.10
CA PHE A 212 3.44 3.86 20.86
C PHE A 212 2.41 4.95 21.09
N THR A 213 1.50 5.11 20.12
CA THR A 213 0.34 5.98 20.25
C THR A 213 -0.64 5.38 21.25
N VAL A 214 -1.00 6.15 22.28
CA VAL A 214 -1.96 5.74 23.31
C VAL A 214 -3.30 6.46 23.23
N GLU A 215 -3.31 7.65 22.62
CA GLU A 215 -4.54 8.40 22.40
C GLU A 215 -4.47 9.17 21.10
N THR A 216 -5.61 9.29 20.42
CA THR A 216 -5.74 9.99 19.15
C THR A 216 -7.13 10.60 19.07
N HIS A 217 -7.20 11.88 18.71
CA HIS A 217 -8.44 12.62 18.55
C HIS A 217 -8.44 13.36 17.20
N LEU A 218 -9.41 13.06 16.33
CA LEU A 218 -9.52 13.62 14.99
C LEU A 218 -10.67 14.61 14.86
N ASN A 219 -10.45 15.67 14.09
CA ASN A 219 -11.50 16.59 13.66
C ASN A 219 -11.44 16.81 12.16
N TYR A 220 -12.47 16.36 11.46
CA TYR A 220 -12.69 16.61 10.05
C TYR A 220 -13.35 17.99 9.89
N ALA A 221 -12.77 18.83 9.04
CA ALA A 221 -13.28 20.17 8.73
C ALA A 221 -13.84 20.24 7.30
N GLN A 222 -13.15 19.61 6.34
CA GLN A 222 -13.54 19.59 4.92
C GLN A 222 -13.20 18.24 4.29
N GLU A 223 -13.85 17.94 3.16
CA GLU A 223 -13.53 16.80 2.30
C GLU A 223 -12.30 17.07 1.41
N ALA A 224 -11.70 15.99 0.88
CA ALA A 224 -10.60 16.04 -0.07
C ALA A 224 -10.82 14.96 -1.16
N SER A 225 -10.46 15.27 -2.40
CA SER A 225 -10.68 14.39 -3.56
C SER A 225 -9.39 13.80 -4.09
N LEU A 226 -9.50 12.73 -4.89
CA LEU A 226 -8.37 12.06 -5.53
C LEU A 226 -7.38 13.05 -6.19
N GLY A 227 -6.09 12.89 -5.87
CA GLY A 227 -5.02 13.68 -6.47
C GLY A 227 -4.86 15.09 -5.93
N GLU A 228 -5.73 15.56 -5.03
CA GLU A 228 -5.54 16.88 -4.41
C GLU A 228 -4.23 16.93 -3.62
N PRO A 229 -3.42 18.00 -3.77
CA PRO A 229 -2.17 18.15 -3.04
C PRO A 229 -2.43 18.54 -1.58
N LEU A 230 -1.72 17.85 -0.68
CA LEU A 230 -1.84 17.97 0.77
C LEU A 230 -0.51 18.42 1.38
N ARG A 231 -0.59 19.32 2.36
CA ARG A 231 0.53 19.71 3.22
C ARG A 231 0.16 19.48 4.67
N LEU A 232 1.05 18.79 5.41
CA LEU A 232 0.83 18.47 6.81
C LEU A 232 1.83 19.23 7.68
N THR A 233 1.32 19.93 8.68
CA THR A 233 2.14 20.59 9.70
C THR A 233 2.09 19.83 11.01
N THR A 234 3.16 19.96 11.80
CA THR A 234 3.32 19.29 13.09
C THR A 234 3.68 20.30 14.15
N ARG A 235 2.98 20.23 15.27
CA ARG A 235 3.28 21.03 16.45
C ARG A 235 3.37 20.12 17.67
N VAL A 236 4.54 20.12 18.30
CA VAL A 236 4.72 19.57 19.65
C VAL A 236 4.03 20.51 20.65
N LEU A 237 3.13 19.94 21.45
CA LEU A 237 2.36 20.64 22.49
C LEU A 237 2.97 20.40 23.87
N GLY A 238 3.61 19.26 24.08
CA GLY A 238 4.29 18.93 25.32
C GLY A 238 5.23 17.73 25.16
N VAL A 239 6.33 17.76 25.89
CA VAL A 239 7.28 16.66 25.99
C VAL A 239 7.75 16.52 27.43
N ASP A 240 7.93 15.28 27.88
CA ASP A 240 8.68 14.98 29.10
C ASP A 240 9.65 13.83 28.85
N ALA A 241 10.22 13.21 29.89
CA ALA A 241 11.19 12.13 29.74
C ALA A 241 10.72 10.95 28.86
N LYS A 242 9.41 10.66 28.76
CA LYS A 242 8.88 9.47 28.07
C LYS A 242 7.56 9.68 27.34
N ARG A 243 7.00 10.89 27.33
CA ARG A 243 5.72 11.21 26.69
C ARG A 243 5.92 12.31 25.67
N LEU A 244 5.22 12.17 24.55
CA LEU A 244 5.17 13.15 23.49
C LEU A 244 3.70 13.46 23.17
N HIS A 245 3.31 14.71 23.32
CA HIS A 245 1.99 15.24 22.99
C HIS A 245 2.14 16.20 21.82
N PHE A 246 1.48 15.92 20.71
CA PHE A 246 1.58 16.75 19.51
C PHE A 246 0.26 16.82 18.75
N PHE A 247 0.24 17.75 17.81
CA PHE A 247 -0.89 18.09 16.98
C PHE A 247 -0.43 18.16 15.52
N HIS A 248 -1.16 17.49 14.64
CA HIS A 248 -1.02 17.69 13.20
C HIS A 248 -2.22 18.45 12.64
N ALA A 249 -1.95 19.27 11.63
CA ALA A 249 -2.96 19.90 10.80
C ALA A 249 -2.69 19.60 9.33
N MET A 250 -3.73 19.19 8.61
CA MET A 250 -3.68 18.90 7.18
C MET A 250 -4.36 20.02 6.41
N TYR A 251 -3.67 20.55 5.42
CA TYR A 251 -4.12 21.63 4.56
C TYR A 251 -4.14 21.19 3.11
N ARG A 252 -5.12 21.70 2.36
CA ARG A 252 -5.05 21.71 0.89
C ARG A 252 -3.93 22.66 0.47
N VAL A 253 -3.21 22.33 -0.60
CA VAL A 253 -2.22 23.25 -1.20
C VAL A 253 -2.87 23.98 -2.37
N ASP A 254 -3.04 25.30 -2.24
CA ASP A 254 -3.51 26.14 -3.35
C ASP A 254 -2.33 26.46 -4.31
N GLU A 255 -2.62 26.85 -5.55
CA GLU A 255 -1.63 27.16 -6.61
C GLU A 255 -0.56 28.21 -6.20
N GLY A 256 -0.76 28.93 -5.08
CA GLY A 256 0.18 29.90 -4.52
C GLY A 256 1.07 29.41 -3.36
N GLY A 257 0.89 28.19 -2.85
CA GLY A 257 1.84 27.54 -1.93
C GLY A 257 1.94 28.06 -0.48
N VAL A 258 1.12 29.04 -0.04
CA VAL A 258 1.35 29.72 1.26
C VAL A 258 0.63 29.07 2.45
N THR A 259 -0.58 28.51 2.30
CA THR A 259 -1.30 27.62 3.26
C THR A 259 -2.77 27.63 2.85
N GLY A 260 -3.24 26.57 2.20
CA GLY A 260 -4.64 26.49 1.76
C GLY A 260 -5.58 26.11 2.89
N GLU A 261 -6.80 25.73 2.52
CA GLU A 261 -7.88 25.43 3.45
C GLU A 261 -7.54 24.27 4.41
N LEU A 262 -7.94 24.40 5.69
CA LEU A 262 -7.78 23.35 6.70
C LEU A 262 -8.76 22.20 6.44
N LEU A 263 -8.24 20.99 6.23
CA LEU A 263 -9.03 19.80 5.91
C LEU A 263 -9.34 18.96 7.14
N CYS A 264 -8.32 18.68 7.94
CA CYS A 264 -8.42 17.80 9.10
C CYS A 264 -7.34 18.14 10.13
N THR A 265 -7.59 17.81 11.38
CA THR A 265 -6.59 17.89 12.46
C THR A 265 -6.57 16.61 13.27
N THR A 266 -5.41 16.26 13.83
CA THR A 266 -5.28 15.21 14.84
C THR A 266 -4.47 15.69 16.04
N GLU A 267 -4.91 15.33 17.23
CA GLU A 267 -4.17 15.46 18.48
C GLU A 267 -3.80 14.06 18.96
N GLN A 268 -2.52 13.85 19.31
CA GLN A 268 -2.03 12.53 19.70
C GLN A 268 -1.14 12.57 20.94
N MET A 269 -1.29 11.56 21.79
CA MET A 269 -0.41 11.27 22.92
C MET A 269 0.33 9.97 22.66
N LEU A 270 1.66 10.01 22.76
CA LEU A 270 2.54 8.87 22.55
C LEU A 270 3.39 8.60 23.79
N LEU A 271 3.67 7.32 24.04
CA LEU A 271 4.56 6.85 25.10
C LEU A 271 5.81 6.23 24.48
N HIS A 272 6.99 6.64 24.94
CA HIS A 272 8.24 6.00 24.59
C HIS A 272 8.37 4.68 25.36
N VAL A 273 8.72 3.60 24.66
CA VAL A 273 8.76 2.24 25.18
C VAL A 273 10.09 1.56 24.87
N ASN A 274 10.50 0.68 25.78
CA ASN A 274 11.49 -0.35 25.50
C ASN A 274 10.72 -1.62 25.08
N THR A 275 10.99 -2.14 23.89
CA THR A 275 10.28 -3.28 23.31
C THR A 275 10.72 -4.61 23.90
N ASP A 276 11.94 -4.70 24.44
CA ASP A 276 12.44 -5.91 25.09
C ASP A 276 11.70 -6.16 26.42
N THR A 277 11.38 -5.08 27.15
CA THR A 277 10.64 -5.15 28.42
C THR A 277 9.13 -4.94 28.26
N GLY A 278 8.68 -4.43 27.12
CA GLY A 278 7.28 -4.09 26.85
C GLY A 278 6.73 -2.97 27.74
N SER A 279 7.58 -2.07 28.24
CA SER A 279 7.22 -1.05 29.21
C SER A 279 7.71 0.34 28.81
N THR A 280 7.08 1.39 29.36
CA THR A 280 7.52 2.77 29.10
C THR A 280 8.93 3.00 29.62
N ALA A 281 9.79 3.66 28.84
CA ALA A 281 11.15 4.00 29.21
C ALA A 281 11.46 5.46 28.80
N PRO A 282 12.40 6.14 29.47
CA PRO A 282 12.89 7.44 29.00
C PRO A 282 13.37 7.37 27.55
N MET A 283 13.21 8.45 26.80
CA MET A 283 13.82 8.62 25.48
C MET A 283 15.35 8.65 25.60
N LEU A 284 16.04 8.20 24.56
CA LEU A 284 17.50 8.35 24.48
C LEU A 284 17.87 9.81 24.12
N ASP A 285 19.13 10.17 24.37
CA ASP A 285 19.61 11.55 24.33
C ASP A 285 19.33 12.27 23.00
N GLY A 286 19.47 11.59 21.86
CA GLY A 286 19.23 12.17 20.52
C GLY A 286 17.79 12.69 20.35
N PRO A 287 16.77 11.80 20.35
CA PRO A 287 15.38 12.23 20.27
C PRO A 287 14.94 13.17 21.40
N ALA A 288 15.47 12.99 22.62
CA ALA A 288 15.17 13.87 23.74
C ALA A 288 15.64 15.31 23.49
N ALA A 289 16.87 15.49 22.98
CA ALA A 289 17.42 16.80 22.65
C ALA A 289 16.65 17.46 21.49
N ALA A 290 16.36 16.71 20.43
CA ALA A 290 15.59 17.22 19.29
C ALA A 290 14.19 17.68 19.70
N LEU A 291 13.46 16.88 20.49
CA LEU A 291 12.14 17.25 20.97
C LEU A 291 12.16 18.43 21.95
N ALA A 292 13.21 18.58 22.75
CA ALA A 292 13.39 19.76 23.60
C ALA A 292 13.55 21.04 22.76
N ALA A 293 14.39 21.00 21.70
CA ALA A 293 14.55 22.12 20.78
C ALA A 293 13.25 22.45 20.04
N ILE A 294 12.49 21.44 19.62
CA ILE A 294 11.18 21.63 18.98
C ILE A 294 10.15 22.22 19.96
N ALA A 295 10.11 21.74 21.20
CA ALA A 295 9.20 22.26 22.22
C ALA A 295 9.48 23.74 22.54
N ASP A 296 10.76 24.12 22.62
CA ASP A 296 11.18 25.51 22.80
C ASP A 296 10.75 26.39 21.62
N ALA A 297 11.04 25.97 20.38
CA ALA A 297 10.63 26.71 19.18
C ALA A 297 9.09 26.84 19.02
N HIS A 298 8.33 25.91 19.60
CA HIS A 298 6.87 25.89 19.54
C HIS A 298 6.16 26.54 20.73
N SER A 299 6.91 27.03 21.74
CA SER A 299 6.34 27.53 23.00
C SER A 299 5.36 28.69 22.80
N ASP A 300 5.67 29.57 21.84
CA ASP A 300 4.96 30.83 21.63
C ASP A 300 3.81 30.71 20.62
N LEU A 301 3.64 29.54 19.99
CA LEU A 301 2.55 29.33 19.04
C LEU A 301 1.19 29.32 19.77
N PRO A 302 0.10 29.83 19.16
CA PRO A 302 -1.23 29.81 19.78
C PRO A 302 -1.80 28.39 19.78
N VAL A 303 -2.23 27.85 20.94
CA VAL A 303 -2.77 26.48 21.04
C VAL A 303 -3.97 26.32 20.08
N PRO A 304 -3.97 25.31 19.17
CA PRO A 304 -5.09 25.10 18.26
C PRO A 304 -6.39 24.83 19.02
N ARG A 305 -7.50 25.43 18.56
CA ARG A 305 -8.81 25.33 19.23
C ARG A 305 -9.36 23.89 19.35
N GLN A 306 -8.84 22.96 18.55
CA GLN A 306 -9.23 21.55 18.53
C GLN A 306 -8.57 20.73 19.64
N VAL A 307 -7.49 21.24 20.25
CA VAL A 307 -6.78 20.56 21.36
C VAL A 307 -7.71 20.39 22.55
N GLY A 308 -7.83 19.16 23.06
CA GLY A 308 -8.67 18.80 24.20
C GLY A 308 -10.17 18.88 23.92
N ARG A 309 -10.60 18.91 22.66
CA ARG A 309 -12.02 18.99 22.31
C ARG A 309 -12.76 17.74 22.78
N VAL A 310 -13.93 17.93 23.39
CA VAL A 310 -14.85 16.85 23.79
C VAL A 310 -16.04 16.82 22.84
N MET A 311 -16.38 15.63 22.31
CA MET A 311 -17.54 15.45 21.45
C MET A 311 -18.85 15.61 22.23
N GLN A 312 -19.75 16.44 21.71
CA GLN A 312 -21.08 16.66 22.26
C GLN A 312 -22.06 16.92 21.10
N ILE A 313 -23.33 16.53 21.28
CA ILE A 313 -24.41 16.92 20.36
C ILE A 313 -24.69 18.41 20.57
N PRO A 314 -24.79 19.23 19.51
CA PRO A 314 -25.19 20.63 19.64
C PRO A 314 -26.55 20.76 20.34
N GLY A 315 -26.64 21.64 21.33
CA GLY A 315 -27.89 21.95 22.05
C GLY A 315 -28.85 22.82 21.27
#